data_AF-A0A6G3TA30-F1
#
_entry.id   AF-A0A6G3TA30-F1
#
_cell.length_a   1.000
_cell.length_b   1.000
_cell.length_c   1.000
_cell.angle_alpha   90.00
_cell.angle_beta   90.00
_cell.angle_gamma   90.00
#
_symmetry.space_group_name_H-M   'P 1'
#
loop_
_entity.id
_entity.type
_entity.pdbx_description
1 polymer ?
#
loop_
_entity_poly.entity_id
_entity_poly.type
_entity_poly.pdbx_seq_one_letter_code
_entity_poly.pdbx_strand_id
1 'polypeptide(L)'
;REDRPGDRRLVAYLVTGAGPVPVPSDEELRERLRETLPDYMVPSAFVRLAELPLTGNGKLDRGRLPAPDYAAAGTGRAPVTAREELLCALFAEALGLESVGVDDGFFDLGGDSILSIQLVSRARAKGLTLSVRDVFEHQSVARVAEALELAEAQAADGAAGASAGAVPGEPGEAEAASGPVPATPIMGWFAALGGPVAPFNQSVVVSVPADLDAERLVAALGALLDRHDSLRLRVAADWSMSVPEPEPGGTDAAHLLTRRAAGDVDDAGLHA
;
A
#
# COMPACT_ATOMS: atom_id res chain seq x y z
N ARG A 1 -1.72 -17.61 -10.68
CA ARG A 1 -1.71 -17.55 -12.15
C ARG A 1 -1.33 -16.13 -12.55
N GLU A 2 -0.73 -15.93 -13.71
CA GLU A 2 -0.27 -14.62 -14.18
C GLU A 2 -0.90 -14.39 -15.56
N ASP A 3 -2.18 -14.03 -15.56
CA ASP A 3 -2.92 -13.81 -16.82
C ASP A 3 -2.69 -12.38 -17.37
N ARG A 4 -2.21 -11.45 -16.51
CA ARG A 4 -1.63 -10.15 -16.89
C ARG A 4 -0.15 -10.13 -16.42
N PRO A 5 0.81 -9.69 -17.26
CA PRO A 5 2.22 -9.67 -16.88
C PRO A 5 2.45 -8.84 -15.61
N GLY A 6 3.12 -9.43 -14.62
CA GLY A 6 3.40 -8.79 -13.32
C GLY A 6 2.29 -8.93 -12.27
N ASP A 7 1.11 -9.42 -12.63
CA ASP A 7 -0.04 -9.56 -11.72
C ASP A 7 -0.32 -11.04 -11.42
N ARG A 8 0.24 -11.52 -10.31
CA ARG A 8 0.08 -12.90 -9.85
C ARG A 8 -1.08 -13.02 -8.88
N ARG A 9 -2.13 -13.73 -9.29
CA ARG A 9 -3.33 -13.93 -8.48
C ARG A 9 -3.60 -15.40 -8.16
N LEU A 10 -4.23 -15.66 -7.01
CA LEU A 10 -4.74 -16.98 -6.68
C LEU A 10 -6.10 -17.20 -7.35
N VAL A 11 -6.27 -18.37 -7.97
CA VAL A 11 -7.49 -18.79 -8.67
C VAL A 11 -7.84 -20.19 -8.22
N ALA A 12 -9.07 -20.40 -7.77
CA ALA A 12 -9.59 -21.71 -7.37
C ALA A 12 -10.39 -22.33 -8.52
N TYR A 13 -10.02 -23.55 -8.91
CA TYR A 13 -10.77 -24.34 -9.87
C TYR A 13 -11.59 -25.39 -9.11
N LEU A 14 -12.91 -25.32 -9.25
CA LEU A 14 -13.86 -26.11 -8.47
C LEU A 14 -14.56 -27.10 -9.40
N VAL A 15 -14.61 -28.37 -9.00
CA VAL A 15 -15.45 -29.38 -9.66
C VAL A 15 -16.72 -29.56 -8.83
N THR A 16 -17.86 -29.17 -9.38
CA THR A 16 -19.15 -29.34 -8.72
C THR A 16 -19.77 -30.65 -9.21
N GLY A 17 -19.92 -31.64 -8.32
CA GLY A 17 -20.59 -32.89 -8.65
C GLY A 17 -22.09 -32.69 -8.92
N ALA A 18 -22.70 -33.54 -9.74
CA ALA A 18 -24.12 -33.49 -10.10
C ALA A 18 -25.09 -33.92 -8.98
N GLY A 19 -24.68 -33.81 -7.72
CA GLY A 19 -25.48 -34.21 -6.55
C GLY A 19 -26.51 -33.16 -6.14
N PRO A 20 -27.46 -33.51 -5.26
CA PRO A 20 -28.51 -32.61 -4.79
C PRO A 20 -28.04 -31.52 -3.81
N VAL A 21 -26.73 -31.40 -3.57
CA VAL A 21 -26.18 -30.41 -2.64
C VAL A 21 -26.13 -29.06 -3.35
N PRO A 22 -26.74 -28.00 -2.78
CA PRO A 22 -26.63 -26.66 -3.33
C PRO A 22 -25.17 -26.27 -3.48
N VAL A 23 -24.82 -25.80 -4.67
CA VAL A 23 -23.48 -25.31 -4.95
C VAL A 23 -23.34 -23.94 -4.29
N PRO A 24 -22.40 -23.75 -3.33
CA PRO A 24 -22.21 -22.46 -2.68
C PRO A 24 -21.86 -21.37 -3.68
N SER A 25 -22.28 -20.13 -3.42
CA SER A 25 -21.86 -18.96 -4.19
C SER A 25 -20.35 -18.71 -4.02
N ASP A 26 -19.75 -17.96 -4.94
CA ASP A 26 -18.33 -17.61 -4.86
C ASP A 26 -18.02 -16.78 -3.60
N GLU A 27 -18.97 -15.94 -3.17
CA GLU A 27 -18.88 -15.15 -1.95
C GLU A 27 -18.93 -16.03 -0.69
N GLU A 28 -19.87 -16.97 -0.61
CA GLU A 28 -19.97 -17.91 0.51
C GLU A 28 -18.72 -18.81 0.64
N LEU A 29 -18.07 -19.13 -0.48
CA LEU A 29 -16.79 -19.85 -0.47
C LEU A 29 -15.67 -18.94 0.04
N ARG A 30 -15.65 -17.68 -0.41
CA ARG A 30 -14.64 -16.70 -0.01
C ARG A 30 -14.71 -16.39 1.49
N GLU A 31 -15.91 -16.18 2.04
CA GLU A 31 -16.12 -15.95 3.48
C GLU A 31 -15.62 -17.12 4.30
N ARG A 32 -16.00 -18.35 3.94
CA ARG A 32 -15.54 -19.57 4.62
C ARG A 32 -14.02 -19.74 4.58
N LEU A 33 -13.36 -19.34 3.48
CA LEU A 33 -11.90 -19.39 3.41
C LEU A 33 -11.25 -18.35 4.33
N ARG A 34 -11.81 -17.13 4.43
CA ARG A 34 -11.30 -16.08 5.34
C ARG A 34 -11.37 -16.47 6.83
N GLU A 35 -12.29 -17.36 7.21
CA GLU A 35 -12.37 -17.87 8.59
C GLU A 35 -11.14 -18.70 9.00
N THR A 36 -10.40 -19.25 8.02
CA THR A 36 -9.31 -20.21 8.27
C THR A 36 -7.98 -19.86 7.61
N LEU A 37 -8.00 -18.96 6.62
CA LEU A 37 -6.84 -18.58 5.83
C LEU A 37 -6.58 -17.06 5.95
N PRO A 38 -5.28 -16.65 5.98
CA PRO A 38 -4.94 -15.25 5.75
C PRO A 38 -5.42 -14.76 4.38
N ASP A 39 -5.73 -13.46 4.26
CA ASP A 39 -6.30 -12.86 3.04
C ASP A 39 -5.52 -13.18 1.77
N TYR A 40 -4.19 -13.13 1.82
CA TYR A 40 -3.32 -13.41 0.65
C TYR A 40 -3.39 -14.87 0.15
N MET A 41 -4.02 -15.78 0.91
CA MET A 41 -4.27 -17.17 0.51
C MET A 41 -5.69 -17.37 -0.05
N VAL A 42 -6.57 -16.38 0.07
CA VAL A 42 -7.93 -16.44 -0.44
C VAL A 42 -7.93 -16.22 -1.97
N PRO A 43 -8.53 -17.11 -2.77
CA PRO A 43 -8.58 -16.96 -4.22
C PRO A 43 -9.37 -15.70 -4.65
N SER A 44 -8.76 -14.93 -5.55
CA SER A 44 -9.40 -13.77 -6.20
C SER A 44 -10.53 -14.16 -7.16
N ALA A 45 -10.47 -15.37 -7.72
CA ALA A 45 -11.46 -15.89 -8.65
C ALA A 45 -11.75 -17.37 -8.42
N PHE A 46 -13.01 -17.76 -8.63
CA PHE A 46 -13.47 -19.14 -8.57
C PHE A 46 -13.98 -19.56 -9.96
N VAL A 47 -13.38 -20.60 -10.54
CA VAL A 47 -13.73 -21.11 -11.86
C VAL A 47 -14.35 -22.49 -11.71
N ARG A 48 -15.60 -22.63 -12.14
CA ARG A 48 -16.34 -23.89 -12.06
C ARG A 48 -16.06 -24.73 -13.30
N LEU A 49 -15.76 -26.00 -13.09
CA LEU A 49 -15.45 -26.98 -14.12
C LEU A 49 -16.32 -28.23 -13.93
N ALA A 50 -16.69 -28.88 -15.03
CA ALA A 50 -17.31 -30.21 -14.97
C ALA A 50 -16.29 -31.27 -14.51
N GLU A 51 -15.03 -31.13 -14.94
CA GLU A 51 -13.92 -32.01 -14.57
C GLU A 51 -12.58 -31.25 -14.66
N LEU A 52 -11.57 -31.72 -13.93
CA LEU A 52 -10.22 -31.17 -14.04
C LEU A 52 -9.55 -31.71 -15.31
N PRO A 53 -8.95 -30.86 -16.16
CA PRO A 53 -8.23 -31.32 -17.33
C PRO A 53 -6.97 -32.07 -16.90
N LEU A 54 -6.79 -33.29 -17.41
CA LEU A 54 -5.63 -34.12 -17.13
C LEU A 54 -4.76 -34.30 -18.39
N THR A 55 -3.46 -34.42 -18.18
CA THR A 55 -2.48 -34.87 -19.16
C THR A 55 -2.60 -36.37 -19.40
N GLY A 56 -1.98 -36.91 -20.46
CA GLY A 56 -1.99 -38.36 -20.74
C GLY A 56 -1.44 -39.25 -19.62
N ASN A 57 -0.69 -38.68 -18.67
CA ASN A 57 -0.15 -39.38 -17.49
C ASN A 57 -1.00 -39.16 -16.22
N GLY A 58 -2.22 -38.61 -16.34
CA GLY A 58 -3.16 -38.42 -15.22
C GLY A 58 -2.85 -37.24 -14.29
N LYS A 59 -1.87 -36.38 -14.62
CA LYS A 59 -1.58 -35.15 -13.86
C LYS A 59 -2.44 -33.99 -14.36
N LEU A 60 -2.75 -33.03 -13.49
CA LEU A 60 -3.43 -31.78 -13.86
C LEU A 60 -2.70 -31.05 -15.00
N ASP A 61 -3.43 -30.80 -16.09
CA ASP A 61 -2.98 -30.00 -17.22
C ASP A 61 -3.31 -28.53 -16.99
N ARG A 62 -2.36 -27.79 -16.39
CA ARG A 62 -2.53 -26.37 -16.08
C ARG A 62 -2.70 -25.50 -17.33
N GLY A 63 -2.17 -25.91 -18.48
CA GLY A 63 -2.28 -25.15 -19.73
C GLY A 63 -3.69 -25.18 -20.30
N ARG A 64 -4.49 -26.19 -19.93
CA ARG A 64 -5.88 -26.36 -20.36
C ARG A 64 -6.90 -25.82 -19.35
N LEU A 65 -6.46 -25.30 -18.21
CA LEU A 65 -7.35 -24.64 -17.26
C LEU A 65 -7.85 -23.33 -17.88
N PRO A 66 -9.18 -23.10 -17.94
CA PRO A 66 -9.76 -21.86 -18.45
C PRO A 66 -9.19 -20.64 -17.73
N ALA A 67 -9.05 -19.54 -18.45
CA ALA A 67 -8.76 -18.26 -17.83
C ALA A 67 -9.98 -17.86 -16.96
N PRO A 68 -9.75 -17.41 -15.72
CA PRO A 68 -10.82 -16.80 -14.94
C PRO A 68 -11.32 -15.54 -15.63
N ASP A 69 -12.63 -15.32 -15.61
CA ASP A 69 -13.21 -14.08 -16.09
C ASP A 69 -13.07 -13.01 -15.00
N TYR A 70 -12.00 -12.22 -15.09
CA TYR A 70 -11.80 -11.07 -14.22
C TYR A 70 -12.67 -9.87 -14.62
N ALA A 71 -13.30 -9.86 -15.80
CA ALA A 71 -14.20 -8.78 -16.19
C ALA A 71 -15.57 -8.90 -15.49
N ALA A 72 -15.88 -10.08 -14.96
CA ALA A 72 -16.96 -10.26 -13.98
C ALA A 72 -16.60 -9.74 -12.57
N ALA A 73 -15.32 -9.45 -12.29
CA ALA A 73 -14.92 -8.75 -11.08
C ALA A 73 -15.13 -7.24 -11.31
N GLY A 74 -16.15 -6.65 -10.68
CA GLY A 74 -16.72 -5.36 -11.09
C GLY A 74 -18.25 -5.40 -11.32
N THR A 75 -18.88 -6.58 -11.23
CA THR A 75 -20.34 -6.74 -11.35
C THR A 75 -21.03 -6.85 -9.99
N GLY A 76 -20.38 -6.43 -8.90
CA GLY A 76 -21.08 -6.24 -7.62
C GLY A 76 -22.32 -5.37 -7.83
N ARG A 77 -23.28 -5.44 -6.91
CA ARG A 77 -24.51 -4.65 -7.06
C ARG A 77 -24.19 -3.17 -7.27
N ALA A 78 -25.04 -2.49 -8.03
CA ALA A 78 -24.93 -1.05 -8.21
C ALA A 78 -25.07 -0.33 -6.84
N PRO A 79 -24.39 0.80 -6.64
CA PRO A 79 -24.57 1.62 -5.45
C PRO A 79 -26.00 2.15 -5.37
N VAL A 80 -26.56 2.14 -4.16
CA VAL A 80 -27.90 2.64 -3.87
C VAL A 80 -27.88 3.82 -2.89
N THR A 81 -26.72 4.11 -2.30
CA THR A 81 -26.52 5.28 -1.43
C THR A 81 -25.41 6.19 -1.97
N ALA A 82 -25.49 7.48 -1.65
CA ALA A 82 -24.44 8.45 -2.05
C ALA A 82 -23.06 8.08 -1.49
N ARG A 83 -23.01 7.41 -0.33
CA ARG A 83 -21.77 6.91 0.27
C ARG A 83 -21.18 5.76 -0.53
N GLU A 84 -22.01 4.80 -0.93
CA GLU A 84 -21.60 3.71 -1.81
C GLU A 84 -21.14 4.23 -3.17
N GLU A 85 -21.85 5.21 -3.77
CA GLU A 85 -21.45 5.82 -5.05
C GLU A 85 -20.06 6.46 -4.96
N LEU A 86 -19.82 7.25 -3.91
CA LEU A 86 -18.53 7.88 -3.67
C LEU A 86 -17.42 6.84 -3.48
N LEU A 87 -17.64 5.82 -2.65
CA LEU A 87 -16.66 4.79 -2.38
C LEU A 87 -16.37 3.93 -3.62
N CYS A 88 -17.38 3.58 -4.42
CA CYS A 88 -17.19 2.88 -5.70
C CYS A 88 -16.29 3.68 -6.63
N ALA A 89 -16.52 5.00 -6.76
CA ALA A 89 -15.68 5.87 -7.57
C ALA A 89 -14.24 5.92 -7.05
N LEU A 90 -14.05 6.07 -5.74
CA LEU A 90 -12.71 6.10 -5.13
C LEU A 90 -11.95 4.76 -5.29
N PHE A 91 -12.65 3.63 -5.18
CA PHE A 91 -12.07 2.31 -5.42
C PHE A 91 -11.65 2.16 -6.88
N ALA A 92 -12.53 2.51 -7.83
CA ALA A 92 -12.24 2.46 -9.26
C ALA A 92 -11.03 3.33 -9.63
N GLU A 93 -10.96 4.56 -9.11
CA GLU A 93 -9.83 5.46 -9.32
C GLU A 93 -8.51 4.90 -8.75
N ALA A 94 -8.54 4.33 -7.55
CA ALA A 94 -7.35 3.74 -6.94
C ALA A 94 -6.87 2.49 -7.71
N LEU A 95 -7.79 1.65 -8.15
CA LEU A 95 -7.50 0.39 -8.84
C LEU A 95 -7.24 0.57 -10.35
N GLY A 96 -7.52 1.76 -10.91
CA GLY A 96 -7.41 2.02 -12.35
C GLY A 96 -8.45 1.25 -13.17
N LEU A 97 -9.66 1.06 -12.62
CA LEU A 97 -10.77 0.36 -13.25
C LEU A 97 -11.83 1.34 -13.76
N GLU A 98 -12.62 0.93 -14.75
CA GLU A 98 -13.75 1.73 -15.25
C GLU A 98 -14.87 1.81 -14.21
N SER A 99 -15.16 0.70 -13.53
CA SER A 99 -16.18 0.63 -12.48
C SER A 99 -15.83 -0.42 -11.43
N VAL A 100 -16.36 -0.22 -10.23
CA VAL A 100 -16.33 -1.16 -9.11
C VAL A 100 -17.74 -1.24 -8.54
N GLY A 101 -18.25 -2.45 -8.34
CA GLY A 101 -19.53 -2.69 -7.69
C GLY A 101 -19.40 -2.72 -6.17
N VAL A 102 -20.53 -2.60 -5.47
CA VAL A 102 -20.50 -2.36 -4.02
C VAL A 102 -19.97 -3.55 -3.22
N ASP A 103 -20.22 -4.76 -3.69
CA ASP A 103 -19.81 -5.99 -3.01
C ASP A 103 -18.43 -6.48 -3.49
N ASP A 104 -17.80 -5.78 -4.43
CA ASP A 104 -16.49 -6.16 -4.94
C ASP A 104 -15.38 -5.88 -3.90
N GLY A 105 -14.57 -6.89 -3.63
CA GLY A 105 -13.44 -6.79 -2.71
C GLY A 105 -12.27 -6.02 -3.34
N PHE A 106 -11.77 -5.01 -2.63
CA PHE A 106 -10.63 -4.19 -3.04
C PHE A 106 -9.40 -5.04 -3.41
N PHE A 107 -9.06 -6.01 -2.57
CA PHE A 107 -7.92 -6.91 -2.79
C PHE A 107 -8.21 -7.98 -3.86
N ASP A 108 -9.47 -8.38 -4.03
CA ASP A 108 -9.88 -9.29 -5.11
C ASP A 108 -9.68 -8.64 -6.48
N LEU A 109 -9.88 -7.32 -6.56
CA LEU A 109 -9.67 -6.51 -7.76
C LEU A 109 -8.20 -6.18 -8.06
N GLY A 110 -7.28 -6.52 -7.15
CA GLY A 110 -5.84 -6.25 -7.29
C GLY A 110 -5.34 -5.09 -6.43
N GLY A 111 -6.13 -4.65 -5.44
CA GLY A 111 -5.67 -3.74 -4.41
C GLY A 111 -4.49 -4.32 -3.62
N ASP A 112 -3.56 -3.46 -3.24
CA ASP A 112 -2.44 -3.77 -2.35
C ASP A 112 -2.29 -2.67 -1.28
N SER A 113 -1.23 -2.73 -0.48
CA SER A 113 -0.98 -1.75 0.58
C SER A 113 -0.75 -0.33 0.04
N ILE A 114 -0.12 -0.16 -1.12
CA ILE A 114 0.12 1.15 -1.75
C ILE A 114 -1.22 1.70 -2.25
N LEU A 115 -2.02 0.88 -2.91
CA LEU A 115 -3.36 1.25 -3.37
C LEU A 115 -4.30 1.56 -2.21
N SER A 116 -4.20 0.84 -1.09
CA SER A 116 -4.95 1.15 0.13
C SER A 116 -4.59 2.52 0.71
N ILE A 117 -3.30 2.88 0.76
CA ILE A 117 -2.84 4.21 1.21
C ILE A 117 -3.38 5.29 0.27
N GLN A 118 -3.32 5.05 -1.02
CA GLN A 118 -3.83 5.92 -2.06
C GLN A 118 -5.35 6.13 -1.98
N LEU A 119 -6.11 5.07 -1.73
CA LEU A 119 -7.55 5.09 -1.51
C LEU A 119 -7.87 5.92 -0.27
N VAL A 120 -7.22 5.64 0.87
CA VAL A 120 -7.41 6.36 2.13
C VAL A 120 -7.11 7.85 1.99
N SER A 121 -6.02 8.20 1.31
CA SER A 121 -5.66 9.60 1.05
C SER A 121 -6.74 10.33 0.26
N ARG A 122 -7.32 9.69 -0.77
CA ARG A 122 -8.39 10.28 -1.58
C ARG A 122 -9.72 10.36 -0.82
N ALA A 123 -10.08 9.32 -0.06
CA ALA A 123 -11.26 9.32 0.80
C ALA A 123 -11.19 10.47 1.83
N ARG A 124 -10.02 10.68 2.43
CA ARG A 124 -9.79 11.80 3.36
C ARG A 124 -9.98 13.17 2.71
N ALA A 125 -9.48 13.37 1.49
CA ALA A 125 -9.71 14.58 0.72
C ALA A 125 -11.20 14.81 0.37
N LYS A 126 -12.05 13.77 0.50
CA LYS A 126 -13.51 13.85 0.38
C LYS A 126 -14.23 13.90 1.74
N GLY A 127 -13.50 14.08 2.84
CA GLY A 127 -14.04 14.20 4.19
C GLY A 127 -14.37 12.86 4.87
N LEU A 128 -14.00 11.72 4.30
CA LEU A 128 -14.22 10.41 4.92
C LEU A 128 -13.07 10.07 5.88
N THR A 129 -13.42 9.66 7.10
CA THR A 129 -12.43 9.17 8.08
C THR A 129 -12.22 7.67 7.87
N LEU A 130 -11.50 7.32 6.81
CA LEU A 130 -11.13 5.96 6.46
C LEU A 130 -9.66 5.70 6.84
N SER A 131 -9.36 4.60 7.52
CA SER A 131 -7.99 4.16 7.79
C SER A 131 -7.59 2.99 6.87
N VAL A 132 -6.27 2.76 6.72
CA VAL A 132 -5.78 1.59 5.97
C VAL A 132 -6.27 0.30 6.64
N ARG A 133 -6.35 0.29 7.97
CA ARG A 133 -6.88 -0.84 8.73
C ARG A 133 -8.32 -1.15 8.34
N ASP A 134 -9.18 -0.14 8.22
CA ASP A 134 -10.57 -0.33 7.83
C ASP A 134 -10.68 -0.95 6.42
N VAL A 135 -9.81 -0.55 5.49
CA VAL A 135 -9.76 -1.16 4.15
C VAL A 135 -9.42 -2.66 4.24
N PHE A 136 -8.47 -3.04 5.09
CA PHE A 136 -8.10 -4.45 5.30
C PHE A 136 -9.18 -5.26 6.03
N GLU A 137 -9.85 -4.67 7.02
CA GLU A 137 -10.87 -5.36 7.82
C GLU A 137 -12.19 -5.52 7.05
N HIS A 138 -12.59 -4.50 6.30
CA HIS A 138 -13.91 -4.45 5.65
C HIS A 138 -13.88 -4.84 4.17
N GLN A 139 -12.77 -4.60 3.47
CA GLN A 139 -12.43 -5.10 2.12
C GLN A 139 -13.35 -4.73 0.95
N SER A 140 -14.66 -4.55 1.12
CA SER A 140 -15.61 -4.15 0.07
C SER A 140 -16.20 -2.77 0.34
N VAL A 141 -16.76 -2.14 -0.70
CA VAL A 141 -17.43 -0.84 -0.55
C VAL A 141 -18.59 -0.94 0.44
N ALA A 142 -19.39 -2.02 0.39
CA ALA A 142 -20.52 -2.24 1.29
C ALA A 142 -20.08 -2.18 2.76
N ARG A 143 -19.06 -2.99 3.10
CA ARG A 143 -18.59 -3.14 4.48
C ARG A 143 -17.85 -1.90 4.96
N VAL A 144 -17.11 -1.24 4.07
CA VAL A 144 -16.46 0.04 4.40
C VAL A 144 -17.51 1.12 4.66
N ALA A 145 -18.58 1.18 3.87
CA ALA A 145 -19.68 2.12 4.09
C ALA A 145 -20.36 1.89 5.45
N GLU A 146 -20.69 0.64 5.78
CA GLU A 146 -21.27 0.24 7.06
C GLU A 146 -20.36 0.61 8.25
N ALA A 147 -19.05 0.33 8.14
CA ALA A 147 -18.08 0.64 9.18
C ALA A 147 -17.97 2.15 9.44
N LEU A 148 -17.98 2.97 8.38
CA LEU A 148 -17.97 4.42 8.49
C LEU A 148 -19.27 4.94 9.15
N GLU A 149 -20.43 4.38 8.79
CA GLU A 149 -21.71 4.74 9.40
C GLU A 149 -21.75 4.40 10.90
N LEU A 150 -21.25 3.22 11.28
CA LEU A 150 -21.13 2.79 12.68
C LEU A 150 -20.19 3.72 13.47
N ALA A 151 -19.05 4.08 12.90
CA ALA A 151 -18.10 5.00 13.54
C ALA A 151 -18.68 6.41 13.72
N GLU A 152 -19.41 6.92 12.72
CA GLU A 152 -20.09 8.21 12.79
C GLU A 152 -21.20 8.23 13.85
N ALA A 153 -21.99 7.16 13.94
CA ALA A 153 -23.02 7.02 14.97
C ALA A 153 -22.42 6.98 16.38
N GLN A 154 -21.32 6.25 16.58
CA GLN A 154 -20.61 6.19 17.87
C GLN A 154 -19.97 7.52 18.26
N ALA A 155 -19.48 8.28 17.29
CA ALA A 155 -18.96 9.63 17.51
C ALA A 155 -20.06 10.62 17.92
N ALA A 156 -21.26 10.47 17.36
CA ALA A 156 -22.44 11.27 17.74
C ALA A 156 -22.95 10.94 19.16
N ASP A 157 -22.81 9.68 19.59
CA ASP A 157 -23.24 9.20 20.91
C ASP A 157 -22.18 9.42 22.04
N GLY A 158 -21.08 10.10 21.74
CA GLY A 158 -20.09 10.55 22.75
C GLY A 158 -19.18 9.44 23.32
N ALA A 159 -19.20 8.24 22.74
CA ALA A 159 -18.30 7.14 23.12
C ALA A 159 -16.96 7.26 22.38
N ALA A 160 -16.12 8.22 22.81
CA ALA A 160 -14.75 8.37 22.30
C ALA A 160 -13.84 7.23 22.79
N GLY A 161 -13.96 6.06 22.15
CA GLY A 161 -13.02 4.95 22.26
C GLY A 161 -12.01 5.00 21.12
N ALA A 162 -10.89 5.69 21.35
CA ALA A 162 -9.60 5.59 20.65
C ALA A 162 -9.64 5.11 19.18
N SER A 163 -9.93 6.01 18.23
CA SER A 163 -9.48 5.80 16.86
C SER A 163 -7.96 5.97 16.80
N ALA A 164 -7.30 4.92 16.32
CA ALA A 164 -5.86 4.89 16.11
C ALA A 164 -5.46 5.94 15.07
N GLY A 165 -4.63 6.89 15.49
CA GLY A 165 -3.77 7.66 14.59
C GLY A 165 -4.49 8.56 13.58
N ALA A 166 -5.17 9.60 14.07
CA ALA A 166 -5.34 10.81 13.27
C ALA A 166 -3.93 11.36 12.95
N VAL A 167 -3.39 11.05 11.77
CA VAL A 167 -2.27 11.80 11.20
C VAL A 167 -2.83 13.19 10.87
N PRO A 168 -2.34 14.28 11.47
CA PRO A 168 -2.89 15.61 11.25
C PRO A 168 -2.72 16.04 9.80
N GLY A 169 -3.79 16.63 9.24
CA GLY A 169 -3.75 17.62 8.17
C GLY A 169 -3.52 17.10 6.75
N GLU A 170 -4.29 17.65 5.82
CA GLU A 170 -3.93 17.67 4.41
C GLU A 170 -2.52 18.25 4.23
N PRO A 171 -1.74 17.85 3.20
CA PRO A 171 -0.66 18.68 2.70
C PRO A 171 -1.26 19.88 1.96
N GLY A 172 -2.05 20.71 2.67
CA GLY A 172 -2.19 22.11 2.29
C GLY A 172 -0.79 22.69 2.36
N GLU A 173 -0.39 23.43 1.31
CA GLU A 173 0.92 24.07 1.13
C GLU A 173 1.64 24.23 2.46
N ALA A 174 2.44 23.22 2.84
CA ALA A 174 3.18 23.28 4.07
C ALA A 174 4.15 24.44 3.86
N GLU A 175 3.87 25.59 4.49
CA GLU A 175 4.88 26.62 4.70
C GLU A 175 6.15 25.87 5.11
N ALA A 176 7.28 26.17 4.46
CA ALA A 176 8.55 25.51 4.72
C ALA A 176 8.85 25.62 6.23
N ALA A 177 8.45 24.59 6.99
CA ALA A 177 8.37 24.66 8.44
C ALA A 177 9.74 24.25 8.96
N SER A 178 10.69 25.15 8.82
CA SER A 178 11.91 25.10 9.59
C SER A 178 11.53 25.18 11.07
N GLY A 179 12.20 24.40 11.92
CA GLY A 179 11.91 24.33 13.34
C GLY A 179 11.60 22.93 13.86
N PRO A 180 11.01 22.82 15.07
CA PRO A 180 10.78 21.55 15.75
C PRO A 180 9.79 20.65 15.00
N VAL A 181 10.12 19.36 14.91
CA VAL A 181 9.27 18.33 14.32
C VAL A 181 8.88 17.31 15.39
N PRO A 182 7.61 16.89 15.50
CA PRO A 182 7.21 15.84 16.42
C PRO A 182 7.94 14.53 16.13
N ALA A 183 8.40 13.85 17.19
CA ALA A 183 9.01 12.54 17.06
C ALA A 183 8.00 11.54 16.48
N THR A 184 8.40 10.82 15.44
CA THR A 184 7.58 9.71 14.91
C THR A 184 7.62 8.53 15.89
N PRO A 185 6.62 7.63 15.88
CA PRO A 185 6.60 6.46 16.77
C PRO A 185 7.87 5.61 16.69
N ILE A 186 8.44 5.47 15.49
CA ILE A 186 9.69 4.72 15.29
C ILE A 186 10.89 5.42 15.94
N MET A 187 10.94 6.76 15.91
CA MET A 187 11.99 7.52 16.59
C MET A 187 11.88 7.42 18.11
N GLY A 188 10.66 7.43 18.65
CA GLY A 188 10.43 7.14 20.07
C GLY A 188 10.84 5.72 20.47
N TRP A 189 10.58 4.73 19.61
CA TRP A 189 11.05 3.36 19.82
C TRP A 189 12.59 3.26 19.81
N PHE A 190 13.26 3.93 18.87
CA PHE A 190 14.73 4.00 18.85
C PHE A 190 15.30 4.65 20.12
N ALA A 191 14.70 5.76 20.56
CA ALA A 191 15.08 6.43 21.79
C ALA A 191 14.97 5.52 23.02
N ALA A 192 13.90 4.71 23.08
CA ALA A 192 13.65 3.77 24.16
C ALA A 192 14.58 2.54 24.10
N LEU A 193 14.91 2.05 22.90
CA LEU A 193 15.78 0.89 22.71
C LEU A 193 17.19 1.15 23.23
N GLY A 194 17.72 2.35 22.96
CA GLY A 194 19.10 2.73 23.26
C GLY A 194 20.14 1.94 22.44
N GLY A 195 21.41 2.33 22.55
CA GLY A 195 22.51 1.68 21.83
C GLY A 195 22.91 2.38 20.52
N PRO A 196 23.85 1.79 19.75
CA PRO A 196 24.40 2.42 18.55
C PRO A 196 23.38 2.43 17.40
N VAL A 197 23.19 3.61 16.79
CA VAL A 197 22.29 3.78 15.63
C VAL A 197 22.98 3.59 14.28
N ALA A 198 24.31 3.53 14.24
CA ALA A 198 25.10 3.39 13.00
C ALA A 198 24.70 2.20 12.09
N PRO A 199 24.29 1.03 12.63
CA PRO A 199 23.82 -0.09 11.80
C PRO A 199 22.49 0.18 11.08
N PHE A 200 21.72 1.20 11.49
CA PHE A 200 20.45 1.58 10.87
C PHE A 200 20.67 2.53 9.69
N ASN A 201 21.34 2.03 8.66
CA ASN A 201 21.50 2.74 7.39
C ASN A 201 20.74 2.02 6.26
N GLN A 202 20.38 2.77 5.22
CA GLN A 202 19.85 2.24 3.98
C GLN A 202 20.79 2.65 2.85
N SER A 203 21.25 1.66 2.07
CA SER A 203 22.08 1.88 0.89
C SER A 203 21.35 1.34 -0.34
N VAL A 204 21.48 2.06 -1.46
CA VAL A 204 20.94 1.66 -2.76
C VAL A 204 21.99 1.90 -3.83
N VAL A 205 22.12 0.95 -4.75
CA VAL A 205 22.97 1.11 -5.94
C VAL A 205 22.11 1.62 -7.08
N VAL A 206 22.53 2.74 -7.68
CA VAL A 206 21.81 3.37 -8.79
C VAL A 206 22.70 3.34 -10.04
N SER A 207 22.12 2.90 -11.16
CA SER A 207 22.79 3.04 -12.46
C SER A 207 22.63 4.47 -12.97
N VAL A 208 23.74 5.09 -13.34
CA VAL A 208 23.78 6.48 -13.81
C VAL A 208 24.21 6.56 -15.28
N PRO A 209 23.80 7.60 -16.03
CA PRO A 209 24.34 7.88 -17.35
C PRO A 209 25.87 7.98 -17.34
N ALA A 210 26.52 7.53 -18.41
CA ALA A 210 27.99 7.52 -18.50
C ALA A 210 28.62 8.91 -18.48
N ASP A 211 27.87 9.96 -18.82
CA ASP A 211 28.28 11.35 -18.84
C ASP A 211 27.91 12.10 -17.54
N LEU A 212 27.48 11.40 -16.49
CA LEU A 212 27.28 12.01 -15.18
C LEU A 212 28.64 12.38 -14.57
N ASP A 213 28.85 13.67 -14.35
CA ASP A 213 30.00 14.20 -13.63
C ASP A 213 29.65 14.55 -12.17
N ALA A 214 30.67 14.86 -11.39
CA ALA A 214 30.53 15.19 -9.97
C ALA A 214 29.72 16.48 -9.76
N GLU A 215 29.87 17.49 -10.62
CA GLU A 215 29.18 18.78 -10.50
C GLU A 215 27.67 18.61 -10.68
N ARG A 216 27.24 17.82 -11.67
CA ARG A 216 25.84 17.48 -11.90
C ARG A 216 25.25 16.67 -10.74
N LEU A 217 26.02 15.75 -10.15
CA LEU A 217 25.56 14.97 -9.00
C LEU A 217 25.41 15.84 -7.75
N VAL A 218 26.35 16.76 -7.48
CA VAL A 218 26.25 17.74 -6.40
C VAL A 218 25.02 18.63 -6.58
N ALA A 219 24.79 19.14 -7.80
CA ALA A 219 23.63 19.97 -8.10
C ALA A 219 22.31 19.21 -7.90
N ALA A 220 22.24 17.94 -8.32
CA ALA A 220 21.07 17.09 -8.11
C ALA A 220 20.80 16.82 -6.62
N LEU A 221 21.84 16.52 -5.83
CA LEU A 221 21.71 16.34 -4.38
C LEU A 221 21.29 17.62 -3.68
N GLY A 222 21.84 18.78 -4.08
CA GLY A 222 21.41 20.08 -3.58
C GLY A 222 19.92 20.33 -3.83
N ALA A 223 19.45 20.10 -5.07
CA ALA A 223 18.04 20.25 -5.41
C ALA A 223 17.12 19.32 -4.60
N LEU A 224 17.55 18.09 -4.30
CA LEU A 224 16.80 17.17 -3.44
C LEU A 224 16.73 17.68 -1.99
N LEU A 225 17.83 18.16 -1.43
CA LEU A 225 17.89 18.70 -0.07
C LEU A 225 17.02 19.96 0.07
N ASP A 226 17.04 20.83 -0.94
CA ASP A 226 16.21 22.03 -0.99
C ASP A 226 14.72 21.71 -1.14
N ARG A 227 14.39 20.63 -1.85
CA ARG A 227 13.00 20.20 -2.08
C ARG A 227 12.41 19.44 -0.89
N HIS A 228 13.22 18.71 -0.13
CA HIS A 228 12.77 17.75 0.87
C HIS A 228 13.34 18.06 2.26
N ASP A 229 12.55 18.75 3.09
CA ASP A 229 12.89 19.11 4.47
C ASP A 229 13.30 17.90 5.33
N SER A 230 12.72 16.73 5.08
CA SER A 230 13.05 15.48 5.78
C SER A 230 14.51 15.05 5.59
N LEU A 231 15.12 15.38 4.45
CA LEU A 231 16.54 15.08 4.18
C LEU A 231 17.49 16.01 4.94
N ARG A 232 16.98 17.14 5.47
CA ARG A 232 17.74 18.11 6.27
C ARG A 232 17.48 17.95 7.78
N LEU A 233 16.63 17.00 8.16
CA LEU A 233 16.22 16.80 9.54
C LEU A 233 17.41 16.43 10.44
N ARG A 234 17.49 17.07 11.60
CA ARG A 234 18.50 16.85 12.63
C ARG A 234 17.85 16.23 13.86
N VAL A 235 18.55 15.28 14.46
CA VAL A 235 18.18 14.63 15.72
C VAL A 235 19.21 15.03 16.77
N ALA A 236 18.79 15.69 17.84
CA ALA A 236 19.66 16.04 18.95
C ALA A 236 19.88 14.85 19.90
N ALA A 237 20.81 14.98 20.84
CA ALA A 237 21.14 13.90 21.78
C ALA A 237 19.98 13.48 22.70
N ASP A 238 19.02 14.39 22.93
CA ASP A 238 17.77 14.14 23.66
C ASP A 238 16.65 13.58 22.77
N TRP A 239 16.97 13.18 21.53
CA TRP A 239 16.05 12.68 20.52
C TRP A 239 15.02 13.70 20.01
N SER A 240 15.17 14.97 20.35
CA SER A 240 14.38 16.04 19.72
C SER A 240 14.75 16.19 18.24
N MET A 241 13.73 16.41 17.41
CA MET A 241 13.88 16.51 15.96
C MET A 241 13.61 17.94 15.50
N SER A 242 14.41 18.44 14.57
CA SER A 242 14.19 19.75 13.96
C SER A 242 14.68 19.81 12.52
N VAL A 243 14.03 20.64 11.71
CA VAL A 243 14.51 21.01 10.37
C VAL A 243 15.22 22.35 10.49
N PRO A 244 16.50 22.45 10.11
CA PRO A 244 17.21 23.74 10.13
C PRO A 244 16.62 24.69 9.09
N GLU A 245 16.70 25.99 9.36
CA GLU A 245 16.35 27.01 8.36
C GLU A 245 17.21 26.83 7.10
N PRO A 246 16.64 27.02 5.90
CA PRO A 246 17.42 27.01 4.67
C PRO A 246 18.36 28.22 4.67
N GLU A 247 19.62 27.98 5.03
CA GLU A 247 20.70 28.95 4.86
C GLU A 247 20.82 29.31 3.36
N PRO A 248 20.88 30.59 2.97
CA PRO A 248 21.07 30.98 1.57
C PRO A 248 22.36 30.37 0.99
N GLY A 249 22.22 29.37 0.09
CA GLY A 249 23.34 28.60 -0.45
C GLY A 249 23.97 27.58 0.50
N GLY A 250 23.31 27.25 1.62
CA GLY A 250 23.95 26.63 2.79
C GLY A 250 23.87 25.12 2.92
N THR A 251 23.20 24.40 2.00
CA THR A 251 23.39 22.94 1.92
C THR A 251 24.49 22.65 0.91
N ASP A 252 25.75 22.74 1.35
CA ASP A 252 26.90 22.33 0.52
C ASP A 252 26.80 20.82 0.24
N ALA A 253 26.04 20.38 -0.76
CA ALA A 253 25.87 18.95 -1.02
C ALA A 253 27.20 18.23 -1.33
N ALA A 254 28.27 18.96 -1.68
CA ALA A 254 29.57 18.37 -1.99
C ALA A 254 30.16 17.55 -0.82
N HIS A 255 29.93 17.96 0.44
CA HIS A 255 30.41 17.20 1.60
C HIS A 255 29.73 15.83 1.78
N LEU A 256 28.60 15.60 1.11
CA LEU A 256 27.88 14.32 1.13
C LEU A 256 28.40 13.35 0.07
N LEU A 257 29.24 13.80 -0.87
CA LEU A 257 29.81 12.93 -1.90
C LEU A 257 31.20 12.46 -1.48
N THR A 258 31.37 11.14 -1.42
CA THR A 258 32.68 10.51 -1.35
C THR A 258 32.97 9.81 -2.67
N ARG A 259 34.04 10.22 -3.37
CA ARG A 259 34.50 9.54 -4.58
C ARG A 259 35.53 8.48 -4.22
N ARG A 260 35.29 7.25 -4.65
CA ARG A 260 36.25 6.13 -4.56
C ARG A 260 36.48 5.55 -5.95
N ALA A 261 37.71 5.13 -6.25
CA ALA A 261 37.98 4.39 -7.47
C ALA A 261 37.48 2.95 -7.29
N ALA A 262 36.80 2.40 -8.29
CA ALA A 262 36.19 1.06 -8.19
C ALA A 262 37.21 -0.07 -7.91
N GLY A 263 38.50 0.15 -8.21
CA GLY A 263 39.58 -0.81 -7.90
C GLY A 263 40.02 -0.82 -6.42
N ASP A 264 39.62 0.17 -5.63
CA ASP A 264 40.07 0.38 -4.25
C ASP A 264 38.99 0.03 -3.20
N VAL A 265 37.84 -0.48 -3.65
CA VAL A 265 36.67 -0.74 -2.79
C VAL A 265 36.40 -2.24 -2.76
N ASP A 266 36.59 -2.87 -1.60
CA ASP A 266 36.07 -4.20 -1.33
C ASP A 266 34.57 -4.13 -1.01
N ASP A 267 33.86 -5.27 -1.02
CA ASP A 267 32.43 -5.31 -0.70
C ASP A 267 32.11 -4.68 0.67
N ALA A 268 33.05 -4.69 1.61
CA ALA A 268 32.91 -4.03 2.91
C ALA A 268 32.93 -2.49 2.79
N GLY A 269 33.76 -1.92 1.91
CA GLY A 269 33.83 -0.48 1.63
C GLY A 269 32.64 0.08 0.83
N LEU A 270 31.79 -0.78 0.24
CA LEU A 270 30.52 -0.39 -0.38
C LEU A 270 29.38 -0.23 0.64
N HIS A 271 29.52 -0.79 1.84
CA HIS A 271 28.48 -0.84 2.88
C HIS A 271 28.84 -0.05 4.15
N ALA A 272 30.01 0.59 4.21
CA ALA A 272 30.48 1.43 5.31
C ALA A 272 30.16 2.91 5.07
#